data_AF-R5QPY6-F1
#
_entry.id   AF-R5QPY6-F1
#
_cell.length_a   1.000
_cell.length_b   1.000
_cell.length_c   1.000
_cell.angle_alpha   90.00
_cell.angle_beta   90.00
_cell.angle_gamma   90.00
#
_symmetry.space_group_name_H-M   'P 1'
#
loop_
_entity.id
_entity.type
_entity.pdbx_description
1 polymer ?
#
loop_
_entity_poly.entity_id
_entity_poly.type
_entity_poly.pdbx_seq_one_letter_code
_entity_poly.pdbx_strand_id
1 'polypeptide(L)'
;MDQAPKWLAKLETAIMIPMFYPLITGKGSSMFQKMFEKKMNDGNDSSDYMKRFMEIMKGDGSLDMSFISKTSMKNQFCTDLYTKVGEHINVPGTVIHVFYAKKMGEKYLDRYKLHFADPDIREFDLQHEELLLDADRWVKEVCDACMILD
;
A
#
# COMPACT_ATOMS: atom_id res chain seq x y z
N MET A 1 -7.27 7.01 1.28
CA MET A 1 -8.19 5.90 1.56
C MET A 1 -9.13 5.74 0.37
N ASP A 2 -8.92 4.70 -0.43
CA ASP A 2 -9.80 4.41 -1.57
C ASP A 2 -11.01 3.63 -1.07
N GLN A 3 -12.19 4.23 -1.17
CA GLN A 3 -13.43 3.64 -0.73
C GLN A 3 -14.32 3.42 -1.96
N ALA A 4 -14.57 2.17 -2.29
CA ALA A 4 -15.46 1.71 -3.34
C ALA A 4 -16.78 1.17 -2.74
N PRO A 5 -17.90 1.26 -3.48
CA PRO A 5 -19.10 0.52 -3.12
C PRO A 5 -18.80 -0.98 -2.97
N LYS A 6 -19.43 -1.64 -1.99
CA LYS A 6 -19.17 -3.06 -1.67
C LYS A 6 -19.27 -4.01 -2.87
N TRP A 7 -20.15 -3.73 -3.82
CA TRP A 7 -20.29 -4.54 -5.03
C TRP A 7 -19.09 -4.38 -5.98
N LEU A 8 -18.57 -3.14 -6.10
CA LEU A 8 -17.41 -2.83 -6.93
C LEU A 8 -16.14 -3.43 -6.31
N ALA A 9 -15.97 -3.29 -4.99
CA ALA A 9 -14.86 -3.91 -4.27
C ALA A 9 -14.81 -5.44 -4.48
N LYS A 10 -15.97 -6.12 -4.45
CA LYS A 10 -16.04 -7.56 -4.74
C LYS A 10 -15.65 -7.90 -6.17
N LEU A 11 -16.05 -7.07 -7.14
CA LEU A 11 -15.71 -7.25 -8.56
C LEU A 11 -14.21 -7.06 -8.79
N GLU A 12 -13.64 -5.95 -8.30
CA GLU A 12 -12.20 -5.66 -8.39
C GLU A 12 -11.39 -6.78 -7.73
N THR A 13 -11.80 -7.23 -6.55
CA THR A 13 -11.17 -8.37 -5.87
C THR A 13 -11.19 -9.64 -6.73
N ALA A 14 -12.31 -9.95 -7.38
CA ALA A 14 -12.44 -11.14 -8.22
C ALA A 14 -11.52 -11.12 -9.44
N ILE A 15 -11.20 -9.93 -9.96
CA ILE A 15 -10.26 -9.72 -11.07
C ILE A 15 -8.80 -9.76 -10.58
N MET A 16 -8.51 -9.11 -9.45
CA MET A 16 -7.15 -8.89 -8.97
C MET A 16 -6.54 -10.13 -8.30
N ILE A 17 -7.31 -10.85 -7.47
CA ILE A 17 -6.78 -11.99 -6.69
C ILE A 17 -6.18 -13.10 -7.57
N PRO A 18 -6.80 -13.52 -8.68
CA PRO A 18 -6.19 -14.50 -9.59
C PRO A 18 -4.83 -14.07 -10.19
N MET A 19 -4.58 -12.76 -10.28
CA MET A 19 -3.32 -12.21 -10.83
C MET A 19 -2.24 -12.08 -9.76
N PHE A 20 -2.57 -11.46 -8.61
CA PHE A 20 -1.56 -11.16 -7.58
C PHE A 20 -1.23 -12.36 -6.69
N TYR A 21 -2.18 -13.26 -6.42
CA TYR A 21 -1.92 -14.38 -5.52
C TYR A 21 -0.80 -15.33 -6.02
N PRO A 22 -0.81 -15.76 -7.31
CA PRO A 22 0.29 -16.56 -7.86
C PRO A 22 1.63 -15.83 -7.90
N LEU A 23 1.59 -14.51 -8.09
CA LEU A 23 2.77 -13.68 -8.21
C LEU A 23 3.51 -13.54 -6.88
N ILE A 24 2.77 -13.35 -5.79
CA ILE A 24 3.31 -13.21 -4.44
C ILE A 24 3.75 -14.57 -3.88
N THR A 25 2.92 -15.60 -4.04
CA THR A 25 3.16 -16.90 -3.39
C THR A 25 3.94 -17.89 -4.24
N GLY A 26 4.16 -17.59 -5.52
CA GLY A 26 4.67 -18.54 -6.52
C GLY A 26 3.68 -19.66 -6.88
N LYS A 27 2.50 -19.73 -6.24
CA LYS A 27 1.50 -20.79 -6.41
C LYS A 27 0.42 -20.37 -7.41
N GLY A 28 0.55 -20.71 -8.70
CA GLY A 28 -0.55 -20.54 -9.67
C GLY A 28 -0.16 -20.58 -11.15
N SER A 29 -1.11 -20.20 -12.01
CA SER A 29 -1.11 -20.53 -13.44
C SER A 29 -0.02 -19.82 -14.26
N SER A 30 0.63 -20.59 -15.14
CA SER A 30 1.73 -20.17 -16.03
C SER A 30 1.37 -19.01 -16.97
N MET A 31 0.09 -18.79 -17.29
CA MET A 31 -0.31 -17.75 -18.24
C MET A 31 -0.16 -16.34 -17.68
N PHE A 32 -0.55 -16.12 -16.41
CA PHE A 32 -0.45 -14.80 -15.78
C PHE A 32 0.99 -14.47 -15.41
N GLN A 33 1.80 -15.47 -15.02
CA GLN A 33 3.24 -15.30 -14.83
C GLN A 33 3.91 -14.80 -16.12
N LYS A 34 3.63 -15.44 -17.27
CA LYS A 34 4.14 -15.00 -18.58
C LYS A 34 3.69 -13.60 -18.98
N MET A 35 2.42 -13.24 -18.71
CA MET A 35 1.91 -11.89 -18.99
C MET A 35 2.61 -10.84 -18.12
N PHE A 36 2.89 -11.17 -16.86
CA PHE A 36 3.58 -10.28 -15.94
C PHE A 36 5.07 -10.13 -16.28
N GLU A 37 5.76 -11.23 -16.58
CA GLU A 37 7.14 -11.23 -17.09
C GLU A 37 7.27 -10.36 -18.35
N LYS A 38 6.29 -10.45 -19.26
CA LYS A 38 6.25 -9.60 -20.44
C LYS A 38 6.16 -8.12 -20.07
N LYS A 39 5.22 -7.74 -19.19
CA LYS A 39 5.08 -6.35 -18.72
C LYS A 39 6.32 -5.83 -17.97
N MET A 40 7.00 -6.68 -17.19
CA MET A 40 8.25 -6.30 -16.51
C MET A 40 9.42 -6.11 -17.48
N ASN A 41 9.34 -6.69 -18.68
CA ASN A 41 10.37 -6.58 -19.71
C ASN A 41 10.03 -5.54 -20.80
N ASP A 42 8.93 -4.79 -20.65
CA ASP A 42 8.53 -3.74 -21.60
C ASP A 42 9.44 -2.48 -21.52
N GLY A 43 10.35 -2.39 -20.53
CA GLY A 43 11.45 -1.42 -20.51
C GLY A 43 11.04 0.04 -20.26
N ASN A 44 9.86 0.27 -19.69
CA ASN A 44 9.38 1.59 -19.30
C ASN A 44 9.52 1.81 -17.77
N ASP A 45 9.36 3.05 -17.31
CA ASP A 45 9.48 3.41 -15.89
C ASP A 45 8.57 2.58 -14.97
N SER A 46 7.36 2.23 -15.45
CA SER A 46 6.44 1.36 -14.71
C SER A 46 6.98 -0.06 -14.53
N SER A 47 7.75 -0.58 -15.49
CA SER A 47 8.35 -1.91 -15.45
C SER A 47 9.53 -1.99 -14.48
N ASP A 48 10.35 -0.92 -14.40
CA ASP A 48 11.46 -0.84 -13.46
C ASP A 48 10.98 -0.64 -12.03
N TYR A 49 9.94 0.17 -11.84
CA TYR A 49 9.25 0.29 -10.57
C TYR A 49 8.63 -1.05 -10.13
N MET A 50 7.92 -1.77 -11.02
CA MET A 50 7.38 -3.10 -10.72
C MET A 50 8.49 -4.12 -10.40
N LYS A 51 9.66 -4.05 -11.05
CA LYS A 51 10.82 -4.89 -10.74
C LYS A 51 11.32 -4.63 -9.32
N ARG A 52 11.56 -3.36 -8.97
CA ARG A 52 11.99 -3.00 -7.62
C ARG A 52 10.96 -3.42 -6.57
N PHE A 53 9.68 -3.14 -6.81
CA PHE A 53 8.59 -3.57 -5.92
C PHE A 53 8.59 -5.10 -5.71
N MET A 54 8.84 -5.87 -6.76
CA MET A 54 8.92 -7.33 -6.67
C MET A 54 10.20 -7.82 -5.99
N GLU A 55 11.35 -7.17 -6.21
CA GLU A 55 12.59 -7.44 -5.47
C GLU A 55 12.38 -7.22 -3.97
N ILE A 56 11.66 -6.16 -3.60
CA ILE A 56 11.32 -5.86 -2.20
C ILE A 56 10.36 -6.90 -1.63
N MET A 57 9.26 -7.21 -2.34
CA MET A 57 8.24 -8.13 -1.85
C MET A 57 8.75 -9.57 -1.76
N LYS A 58 9.74 -9.95 -2.57
CA LYS A 58 10.43 -11.25 -2.50
C LYS A 58 11.68 -11.22 -1.62
N GLY A 59 12.13 -10.03 -1.21
CA GLY A 59 13.40 -9.81 -0.51
C GLY A 59 14.60 -10.32 -1.31
N ASP A 60 15.65 -10.72 -0.58
CA ASP A 60 16.81 -11.49 -1.07
C ASP A 60 16.45 -12.94 -1.52
N GLY A 61 15.15 -13.28 -1.61
CA GLY A 61 14.65 -14.64 -1.80
C GLY A 61 14.25 -15.35 -0.50
N SER A 62 14.39 -14.71 0.67
CA SER A 62 14.04 -15.30 1.98
C SER A 62 12.59 -15.08 2.44
N LEU A 63 11.85 -14.16 1.82
CA LEU A 63 10.44 -13.93 2.15
C LEU A 63 9.57 -15.04 1.53
N ASP A 64 9.50 -16.17 2.24
CA ASP A 64 8.54 -17.23 1.93
C ASP A 64 7.11 -16.75 2.21
N MET A 65 6.47 -16.14 1.22
CA MET A 65 5.07 -15.73 1.28
C MET A 65 4.10 -16.89 1.07
N SER A 66 4.59 -18.14 0.98
CA SER A 66 3.75 -19.31 0.68
C SER A 66 2.78 -19.68 1.80
N PHE A 67 2.98 -19.14 3.02
CA PHE A 67 2.05 -19.25 4.15
C PHE A 67 0.77 -18.41 3.96
N ILE A 68 0.80 -17.39 3.09
CA ILE A 68 -0.35 -16.53 2.84
C ILE A 68 -1.43 -17.33 2.13
N SER A 69 -2.60 -17.45 2.75
CA SER A 69 -3.74 -18.11 2.12
C SER A 69 -4.43 -17.19 1.12
N LYS A 70 -4.92 -17.76 0.01
CA LYS A 70 -5.70 -17.03 -1.00
C LYS A 70 -6.93 -16.36 -0.39
N THR A 71 -7.55 -17.02 0.58
CA THR A 71 -8.71 -16.50 1.31
C THR A 71 -8.34 -15.27 2.14
N SER A 72 -7.22 -15.29 2.85
CA SER A 72 -6.73 -14.15 3.63
C SER A 72 -6.49 -12.94 2.73
N MET A 73 -5.74 -13.14 1.63
CA MET A 73 -5.45 -12.07 0.68
C MET A 73 -6.72 -11.51 0.03
N LYS A 74 -7.68 -12.38 -0.34
CA LYS A 74 -8.98 -11.98 -0.86
C LYS A 74 -9.76 -11.14 0.15
N ASN A 75 -9.81 -11.58 1.40
CA ASN A 75 -10.55 -10.88 2.43
C ASN A 75 -9.95 -9.50 2.68
N GLN A 76 -8.62 -9.42 2.88
CA GLN A 76 -7.91 -8.16 3.11
C GLN A 76 -8.11 -7.17 1.95
N PHE A 77 -7.81 -7.58 0.71
CA PHE A 77 -7.98 -6.72 -0.46
C PHE A 77 -9.43 -6.21 -0.61
N CYS A 78 -10.41 -7.09 -0.39
CA CYS A 78 -11.81 -6.73 -0.51
C CYS A 78 -12.24 -5.76 0.60
N THR A 79 -11.93 -6.06 1.86
CA THR A 79 -12.32 -5.23 3.00
C THR A 79 -11.66 -3.87 2.95
N ASP A 80 -10.40 -3.79 2.55
CA ASP A 80 -9.67 -2.51 2.44
C ASP A 80 -10.36 -1.57 1.46
N LEU A 81 -10.95 -2.11 0.39
CA LEU A 81 -11.66 -1.31 -0.62
C LEU A 81 -13.02 -0.78 -0.16
N TYR A 82 -13.78 -1.47 0.71
CA TYR A 82 -15.14 -1.02 1.07
C TYR A 82 -15.31 -0.64 2.55
N THR A 83 -14.28 -0.84 3.38
CA THR A 83 -14.33 -0.41 4.78
C THR A 83 -14.35 1.10 4.82
N LYS A 84 -15.44 1.64 5.38
CA LYS A 84 -15.59 3.08 5.53
C LYS A 84 -14.79 3.54 6.73
N VAL A 85 -13.97 4.55 6.51
CA VAL A 85 -13.37 5.33 7.59
C VAL A 85 -14.29 6.51 7.89
N GLY A 86 -14.51 6.77 9.17
CA GLY A 86 -15.30 7.91 9.62
C GLY A 86 -14.71 9.23 9.13
N GLU A 87 -15.55 10.25 9.06
CA GLU A 87 -15.11 11.61 8.74
C GLU A 87 -14.85 12.38 10.03
N HIS A 88 -13.93 13.33 9.97
CA HIS A 88 -13.63 14.24 11.08
C HIS A 88 -13.34 13.54 12.42
N ILE A 89 -12.58 12.46 12.38
CA ILE A 89 -12.15 11.69 13.55
C ILE A 89 -11.35 12.62 14.47
N ASN A 90 -11.80 12.71 15.71
CA ASN A 90 -11.17 13.47 16.78
C ASN A 90 -11.25 12.66 18.08
N VAL A 91 -10.10 12.39 18.69
CA VAL A 91 -10.00 11.72 19.99
C VAL A 91 -9.30 12.67 20.96
N PRO A 92 -9.96 13.11 22.04
CA PRO A 92 -9.36 14.04 23.00
C PRO A 92 -8.01 13.53 23.53
N GLY A 93 -7.01 14.41 23.55
CA GLY A 93 -5.66 14.08 24.03
C GLY A 93 -4.83 13.23 23.06
N THR A 94 -5.26 13.05 21.82
CA THR A 94 -4.51 12.34 20.77
C THR A 94 -4.21 13.27 19.60
N VAL A 95 -3.02 13.12 19.01
CA VAL A 95 -2.66 13.73 17.71
C VAL A 95 -2.55 12.63 16.67
N ILE A 96 -3.15 12.83 15.50
CA ILE A 96 -3.01 11.91 14.37
C ILE A 96 -1.89 12.42 13.46
N HIS A 97 -0.74 11.75 13.48
CA HIS A 97 0.36 12.05 12.58
C HIS A 97 0.20 11.27 11.27
N VAL A 98 0.22 11.98 10.14
CA VAL A 98 0.08 11.40 8.80
C VAL A 98 1.37 11.58 8.03
N PHE A 99 2.01 10.46 7.71
CA PHE A 99 3.23 10.41 6.91
C PHE A 99 2.81 10.37 5.44
N TYR A 100 2.88 11.52 4.78
CA TYR A 100 2.30 11.73 3.47
C TYR A 100 3.35 11.69 2.36
N ALA A 101 3.28 10.65 1.51
CA ALA A 101 4.01 10.57 0.25
C ALA A 101 3.42 11.56 -0.77
N LYS A 102 4.05 12.72 -0.92
CA LYS A 102 3.56 13.87 -1.69
C LYS A 102 3.28 13.54 -3.15
N LYS A 103 4.04 12.62 -3.75
CA LYS A 103 3.88 12.24 -5.16
C LYS A 103 2.62 11.40 -5.44
N MET A 104 1.91 10.94 -4.40
CA MET A 104 0.56 10.37 -4.57
C MET A 104 -0.48 11.40 -5.02
N GLY A 105 -0.21 12.69 -4.81
CA GLY A 105 -1.04 13.79 -5.28
C GLY A 105 -2.09 14.29 -4.28
N GLU A 106 -2.53 15.53 -4.50
CA GLU A 106 -3.36 16.33 -3.58
C GLU A 106 -4.66 15.63 -3.16
N LYS A 107 -5.24 14.79 -4.04
CA LYS A 107 -6.42 13.98 -3.73
C LYS A 107 -6.24 13.18 -2.44
N TYR A 108 -5.03 12.69 -2.13
CA TYR A 108 -4.78 11.94 -0.90
C TYR A 108 -4.61 12.84 0.32
N LEU A 109 -3.99 14.01 0.15
CA LEU A 109 -3.92 15.03 1.20
C LEU A 109 -5.31 15.47 1.64
N ASP A 110 -6.20 15.72 0.69
CA ASP A 110 -7.60 16.11 0.98
C ASP A 110 -8.36 15.02 1.74
N ARG A 111 -8.12 13.75 1.40
CA ARG A 111 -8.73 12.62 2.15
C ARG A 111 -8.26 12.59 3.60
N TYR A 112 -6.99 12.86 3.88
CA TYR A 112 -6.52 12.91 5.27
C TYR A 112 -7.19 14.04 6.04
N LYS A 113 -7.33 15.22 5.43
CA LYS A 113 -8.03 16.37 6.04
C LYS A 113 -9.54 16.17 6.18
N LEU A 114 -10.14 15.34 5.33
CA LEU A 114 -11.55 14.93 5.46
C LEU A 114 -11.74 13.96 6.63
N HIS A 115 -10.86 12.97 6.77
CA HIS A 115 -11.03 11.90 7.74
C HIS A 115 -10.60 12.28 9.16
N PHE A 116 -9.65 13.20 9.33
CA PHE A 116 -9.14 13.60 10.63
C PHE A 116 -9.42 15.08 10.88
N ALA A 117 -9.82 15.42 12.11
CA ALA A 117 -10.22 16.78 12.44
C ALA A 117 -9.03 17.77 12.42
N ASP A 118 -7.88 17.33 12.91
CA ASP A 118 -6.65 18.13 12.98
C ASP A 118 -5.42 17.21 12.79
N PRO A 119 -5.21 16.66 11.58
CA PRO A 119 -4.07 15.79 11.32
C PRO A 119 -2.78 16.60 11.20
N ASP A 120 -1.74 16.11 11.84
CA ASP A 120 -0.38 16.62 11.68
C ASP A 120 0.26 15.95 10.43
N ILE A 121 0.30 16.70 9.33
CA ILE A 121 0.78 16.21 8.04
C ILE A 121 2.30 16.35 7.95
N ARG A 122 2.99 15.22 7.89
CA ARG A 122 4.44 15.14 7.68
C ARG A 122 4.75 14.69 6.26
N GLU A 123 5.21 15.62 5.43
CA GLU A 123 5.37 15.40 3.99
C GLU A 123 6.72 14.77 3.62
N PHE A 124 6.69 13.83 2.68
CA PHE A 124 7.85 13.22 2.05
C PHE A 124 7.72 13.39 0.54
N ASP A 125 8.74 13.96 -0.13
CA ASP A 125 8.78 14.08 -1.60
C ASP A 125 9.13 12.74 -2.28
N LEU A 126 8.31 11.74 -2.00
CA LEU A 126 8.46 10.34 -2.40
C LEU A 126 7.13 9.81 -2.93
N GLN A 127 7.21 8.75 -3.73
CA GLN A 127 6.09 7.85 -4.03
C GLN A 127 5.73 7.03 -2.78
N HIS A 128 4.57 6.38 -2.79
CA HIS A 128 4.08 5.62 -1.63
C HIS A 128 5.03 4.50 -1.21
N GLU A 129 5.54 3.74 -2.18
CA GLU A 129 6.42 2.60 -1.96
C GLU A 129 7.83 3.06 -1.64
N GLU A 130 8.28 4.18 -2.23
CA GLU A 130 9.55 4.81 -1.85
C GLU A 130 9.52 5.22 -0.38
N LEU A 131 8.41 5.81 0.10
CA LEU A 131 8.23 6.14 1.51
C LEU A 131 8.21 4.88 2.39
N LEU A 132 7.52 3.81 1.98
CA LEU A 132 7.49 2.55 2.74
C LEU A 132 8.90 2.00 3.00
N LEU A 133 9.81 2.20 2.06
CA LEU A 133 11.20 1.70 2.10
C LEU A 133 12.20 2.66 2.73
N ASP A 134 11.83 3.92 2.90
CA ASP A 134 12.68 4.95 3.52
C ASP A 134 12.63 4.84 5.05
N ALA A 135 12.79 3.61 5.55
CA ALA A 135 12.58 3.22 6.94
C ALA A 135 13.34 4.10 7.93
N ASP A 136 14.64 4.30 7.71
CA ASP A 136 15.47 5.11 8.60
C ASP A 136 14.94 6.53 8.75
N ARG A 137 14.44 7.12 7.64
CA ARG A 137 13.94 8.50 7.65
C ARG A 137 12.57 8.59 8.32
N TRP A 138 11.61 7.74 7.96
CA TRP A 138 10.28 7.82 8.59
C TRP A 138 10.31 7.34 10.04
N VAL A 139 11.23 6.44 10.43
CA VAL A 139 11.45 6.09 11.84
C VAL A 139 11.92 7.30 12.65
N LYS A 140 12.92 8.03 12.15
CA LYS A 140 13.40 9.25 12.80
C LYS A 140 12.26 10.28 12.97
N GLU A 141 11.45 10.41 11.93
CA GLU A 141 10.32 11.32 11.92
C GLU A 141 9.19 10.86 12.88
N VAL A 142 8.99 9.54 13.08
CA VAL A 142 8.11 9.01 14.14
C VAL A 142 8.64 9.37 15.53
N CYS A 143 9.96 9.24 15.77
CA CYS A 143 10.55 9.62 17.05
C CYS A 143 10.36 11.12 17.33
N ASP A 144 10.60 11.97 16.34
CA ASP A 144 10.36 13.43 16.43
C ASP A 144 8.88 13.74 16.73
N ALA A 145 7.95 13.14 15.96
CA ALA A 145 6.51 13.29 16.15
C ALA A 145 6.04 12.96 17.56
N CYS A 146 6.57 11.88 18.11
CA CYS A 146 6.20 11.37 19.42
C CYS A 146 7.03 11.99 20.56
N MET A 147 7.91 12.95 20.26
CA MET A 147 8.85 13.55 21.23
C MET A 147 9.68 12.50 21.98
N ILE A 148 10.03 11.42 21.30
CA ILE A 148 10.93 10.39 21.81
C ILE A 148 12.35 10.89 21.56
N LEU A 149 13.01 11.38 22.61
CA LEU A 149 14.39 11.83 22.55
C LEU A 149 15.32 10.61 22.39
N ASP A 150 16.27 10.72 21.45
CA ASP A 150 17.42 9.80 21.34
C ASP A 150 18.35 9.91 22.58
#